data_AF-A0A9X9LY88-F1
#
_entry.id   AF-A0A9X9LY88-F1
#
_cell.length_a   1.000
_cell.length_b   1.000
_cell.length_c   1.000
_cell.angle_alpha   90.00
_cell.angle_beta   90.00
_cell.angle_gamma   90.00
#
_symmetry.space_group_name_H-M   'P 1'
#
loop_
_entity.id
_entity.type
_entity.pdbx_description
1 polymer ?
#
loop_
_entity_poly.entity_id
_entity_poly.type
_entity_poly.pdbx_seq_one_letter_code
_entity_poly.pdbx_strand_id
1 'polypeptide(L)'
;MTVTWTTWVPTPSEVQFGLQLTGPLPLRAQGTFSPFVDGGALRRKLYIHRVTLRGLLPGVQYVYRCGSSQGWSRRFRFRALKNGPHWSPRLAVFGDLGADNPKAFPRLRRDTQKGMRLRLQHGSGQCSCRGQVHAAHRACG
;
A
#
# COMPACT_ATOMS: atom_id res chain seq x y z
N MET A 1 3.00 4.72 -9.05
CA MET A 1 2.38 4.05 -7.88
C MET A 1 3.44 3.94 -6.80
N THR A 2 3.09 4.13 -5.52
CA THR A 2 4.05 3.94 -4.41
C THR A 2 3.57 2.80 -3.53
N VAL A 3 4.47 1.84 -3.30
CA VAL A 3 4.26 0.69 -2.43
C VAL A 3 5.03 0.91 -1.14
N THR A 4 4.38 0.65 -0.02
CA THR A 4 4.92 0.90 1.32
C THR A 4 4.52 -0.21 2.26
N TRP A 5 5.46 -0.68 3.07
CA TRP A 5 5.27 -1.74 4.07
C TRP A 5 6.23 -1.54 5.24
N THR A 6 6.09 -2.34 6.28
CA THR A 6 6.96 -2.29 7.46
C THR A 6 7.57 -3.65 7.78
N THR A 7 8.81 -3.64 8.26
CA THR A 7 9.49 -4.81 8.85
C THR A 7 10.03 -4.49 10.24
N TRP A 8 10.35 -5.53 11.01
CA TRP A 8 10.97 -5.41 12.32
C TRP A 8 12.49 -5.27 12.27
N VAL A 9 13.09 -5.78 11.20
CA VAL A 9 14.54 -5.75 10.94
C VAL A 9 14.84 -4.96 9.68
N PRO A 10 16.00 -4.29 9.57
CA PRO A 10 16.38 -3.58 8.36
C PRO A 10 16.61 -4.57 7.22
N THR A 11 15.92 -4.39 6.11
CA THR A 11 16.07 -5.23 4.91
C THR A 11 16.06 -4.37 3.65
N PRO A 12 16.64 -4.85 2.52
CA PRO A 12 16.50 -4.17 1.23
C PRO A 12 15.02 -3.95 0.86
N SER A 13 14.74 -2.88 0.14
CA SER A 13 13.37 -2.52 -0.24
C SER A 13 13.11 -2.80 -1.71
N GLU A 14 12.66 -4.01 -2.04
CA GLU A 14 12.36 -4.42 -3.41
C GLU A 14 10.87 -4.66 -3.64
N VAL A 15 10.38 -4.27 -4.81
CA VAL A 15 9.08 -4.66 -5.34
C VAL A 15 9.26 -5.35 -6.66
N GLN A 16 8.68 -6.54 -6.78
CA GLN A 16 8.57 -7.27 -8.05
C GLN A 16 7.14 -7.13 -8.56
N PHE A 17 6.98 -6.81 -9.84
CA PHE A 17 5.67 -6.53 -10.44
C PHE A 17 5.58 -6.94 -11.91
N GLY A 18 4.35 -7.05 -12.40
CA GLY A 18 4.08 -7.52 -13.76
C GLY A 18 2.59 -7.66 -14.03
N LEU A 19 2.26 -8.16 -15.21
CA LEU A 19 0.89 -8.44 -15.64
C LEU A 19 0.47 -9.89 -15.33
N GLN A 20 1.44 -10.74 -15.03
CA GLN A 20 1.28 -12.16 -14.79
C GLN A 20 0.55 -12.41 -13.46
N LEU A 21 -0.53 -13.17 -13.53
CA LEU A 21 -1.30 -13.54 -12.33
C LEU A 21 -0.56 -14.59 -11.49
N THR A 22 0.08 -15.53 -12.16
CA THR A 22 0.89 -16.63 -11.63
C THR A 22 2.29 -16.61 -12.25
N GLY A 23 3.24 -17.37 -11.71
CA GLY A 23 4.60 -17.40 -12.25
C GLY A 23 5.43 -16.12 -11.96
N PRO A 24 6.67 -16.03 -12.47
CA PRO A 24 7.60 -14.95 -12.12
C PRO A 24 7.07 -13.56 -12.52
N LEU A 25 7.36 -12.56 -11.68
CA LEU A 25 7.08 -11.15 -11.97
C LEU A 25 8.35 -10.53 -12.57
N PRO A 26 8.33 -10.11 -13.85
CA PRO A 26 9.56 -9.78 -14.58
C PRO A 26 10.14 -8.41 -14.22
N LEU A 27 9.31 -7.46 -13.76
CA LEU A 27 9.76 -6.10 -13.46
C LEU A 27 10.16 -6.00 -11.99
N ARG A 28 11.17 -5.19 -11.73
CA ARG A 28 11.69 -4.93 -10.37
C ARG A 28 11.87 -3.43 -10.15
N ALA A 29 11.62 -3.00 -8.93
CA ALA A 29 11.90 -1.64 -8.48
C ALA A 29 12.52 -1.70 -7.09
N GLN A 30 13.58 -0.93 -6.89
CA GLN A 30 14.21 -0.73 -5.59
C GLN A 30 13.72 0.58 -4.98
N GLY A 31 13.78 0.69 -3.66
CA GLY A 31 13.52 1.91 -2.94
C GLY A 31 14.30 1.97 -1.64
N THR A 32 13.77 2.74 -0.70
CA THR A 32 14.46 3.03 0.56
C THR A 32 13.59 2.64 1.75
N PHE A 33 14.22 2.51 2.91
CA PHE A 33 13.52 2.40 4.18
C PHE A 33 14.00 3.48 5.15
N SER A 34 13.14 3.86 6.09
CA SER A 34 13.52 4.70 7.23
C SER A 34 13.09 4.05 8.54
N PRO A 35 13.90 4.13 9.61
CA PRO A 35 13.49 3.63 10.91
C PRO A 35 12.41 4.53 11.52
N PHE A 36 11.50 3.92 12.27
CA PHE A 36 10.48 4.57 13.05
C PHE A 36 10.40 3.91 14.42
N VAL A 37 10.46 4.70 15.47
CA VAL A 37 10.26 4.23 16.84
C VAL A 37 8.86 4.63 17.28
N ASP A 38 8.05 3.67 17.70
CA ASP A 38 6.71 3.96 18.20
C ASP A 38 6.75 4.74 19.53
N GLY A 39 5.65 5.42 19.85
CA GLY A 39 5.48 6.14 21.10
C GLY A 39 5.01 5.26 22.27
N GLY A 40 5.03 3.93 22.11
CA GLY A 40 4.59 3.02 23.15
C GLY A 40 5.63 2.85 24.25
N ALA A 41 5.24 2.31 25.40
CA ALA A 41 6.15 2.05 26.51
C ALA A 41 7.37 1.17 26.12
N LEU A 42 7.18 0.27 25.16
CA LEU A 42 8.23 -0.62 24.65
C LEU A 42 9.10 0.01 23.55
N ARG A 43 8.77 1.22 23.07
CA ARG A 43 9.52 1.98 22.04
C ARG A 43 9.97 1.09 20.87
N ARG A 44 9.03 0.35 20.27
CA ARG A 44 9.37 -0.65 19.26
C ARG A 44 9.91 0.05 18.01
N LYS A 45 11.01 -0.48 17.47
CA LYS A 45 11.61 0.00 16.23
C LYS A 45 11.06 -0.78 15.04
N LEU A 46 10.53 -0.04 14.07
CA LEU A 46 10.02 -0.51 12.80
C LEU A 46 10.82 0.12 11.67
N TYR A 47 10.86 -0.52 10.52
CA TYR A 47 11.46 0.03 9.31
C TYR A 47 10.37 0.23 8.26
N ILE A 48 10.14 1.48 7.86
CA ILE A 48 9.11 1.86 6.90
C ILE A 48 9.75 1.89 5.52
N HIS A 49 9.36 0.95 4.67
CA HIS A 49 9.84 0.84 3.29
C HIS A 49 8.98 1.66 2.34
N ARG A 50 9.60 2.29 1.33
CA ARG A 50 8.93 3.04 0.27
C ARG A 50 9.60 2.78 -1.08
N VAL A 51 8.83 2.22 -2.00
CA VAL A 51 9.26 1.93 -3.37
C VAL A 51 8.29 2.56 -4.37
N THR A 52 8.83 3.26 -5.37
CA THR A 52 8.01 3.91 -6.41
C THR A 52 8.10 3.13 -7.73
N LEU A 53 6.96 2.62 -8.18
CA LEU A 53 6.83 1.95 -9.48
C LEU A 53 6.60 3.00 -10.57
N ARG A 54 7.49 2.99 -11.56
CA ARG A 54 7.52 3.88 -12.72
C ARG A 54 7.22 3.09 -14.00
N GLY A 55 6.95 3.81 -15.11
CA GLY A 55 6.70 3.17 -16.41
C GLY A 55 5.44 2.32 -16.48
N LEU A 56 4.43 2.64 -15.66
CA LEU A 56 3.18 1.89 -15.62
C LEU A 56 2.26 2.33 -16.77
N LEU A 57 1.69 1.36 -17.48
CA LEU A 57 0.71 1.63 -18.51
C LEU A 57 -0.61 2.09 -17.89
N PRO A 58 -1.16 3.25 -18.31
CA PRO A 58 -2.36 3.81 -17.69
C PRO A 58 -3.57 2.87 -17.78
N GLY A 59 -4.33 2.75 -16.69
CA GLY A 59 -5.52 1.90 -16.64
C GLY A 59 -5.26 0.39 -16.60
N VAL A 60 -4.01 -0.07 -16.73
CA VAL A 60 -3.63 -1.49 -16.71
C VAL A 60 -3.58 -2.03 -15.28
N GLN A 61 -4.01 -3.27 -15.10
CA GLN A 61 -3.92 -3.97 -13.82
C GLN A 61 -2.59 -4.71 -13.71
N TYR A 62 -1.89 -4.45 -12.61
CA TYR A 62 -0.62 -5.09 -12.28
C TYR A 62 -0.78 -5.96 -11.03
N VAL A 63 0.04 -6.99 -10.97
CA VAL A 63 0.30 -7.81 -9.79
C VAL A 63 1.67 -7.41 -9.24
N TYR A 64 1.80 -7.32 -7.93
CA TYR A 64 3.09 -7.08 -7.27
C TYR A 64 3.25 -7.88 -5.98
N ARG A 65 4.50 -8.06 -5.57
CA ARG A 65 4.90 -8.47 -4.21
C ARG A 65 6.05 -7.57 -3.74
N CYS A 66 6.11 -7.32 -2.44
CA CYS A 66 7.16 -6.49 -1.84
C CYS A 66 7.96 -7.30 -0.83
N GLY A 67 9.22 -6.93 -0.61
CA GLY A 67 10.11 -7.59 0.33
C GLY A 67 11.56 -7.54 -0.12
N SER A 68 12.27 -8.62 0.14
CA SER A 68 13.68 -8.80 -0.24
C SER A 68 14.00 -10.29 -0.40
N SER A 69 15.27 -10.62 -0.66
CA SER A 69 15.75 -12.00 -0.64
C SER A 69 15.48 -12.72 0.70
N GLN A 70 15.28 -11.98 1.79
CA GLN A 70 14.99 -12.54 3.13
C GLN A 70 13.52 -12.92 3.31
N GLY A 71 12.62 -12.46 2.44
CA GLY A 71 11.20 -12.76 2.55
C GLY A 71 10.35 -11.90 1.63
N TRP A 72 9.31 -12.50 1.07
CA TRP A 72 8.38 -11.85 0.15
C TRP A 72 6.96 -11.88 0.68
N SER A 73 6.24 -10.79 0.50
CA SER A 73 4.81 -10.76 0.74
C SER A 73 4.06 -11.70 -0.20
N ARG A 74 2.80 -11.99 0.14
CA ARG A 74 1.82 -12.47 -0.85
C ARG A 74 1.70 -11.49 -2.02
N ARG A 75 1.06 -11.94 -3.10
CA ARG A 75 0.76 -11.10 -4.26
C ARG A 75 -0.43 -10.18 -3.97
N PHE A 76 -0.31 -8.94 -4.40
CA PHE A 76 -1.34 -7.92 -4.37
C PHE A 76 -1.60 -7.41 -5.79
N ARG A 77 -2.76 -6.79 -6.01
CA ARG A 77 -3.16 -6.26 -7.31
C ARG A 77 -3.48 -4.79 -7.18
N PHE A 78 -3.10 -4.01 -8.18
CA PHE A 78 -3.52 -2.62 -8.31
C PHE A 78 -3.78 -2.29 -9.78
N ARG A 79 -4.55 -1.24 -10.02
CA ARG A 79 -4.73 -0.68 -11.37
C ARG A 79 -4.05 0.66 -11.45
N ALA A 80 -3.18 0.83 -12.44
CA ALA A 80 -2.56 2.12 -12.71
C ALA A 80 -3.66 3.14 -13.06
N LEU A 81 -3.48 4.38 -12.62
CA LEU A 81 -4.39 5.47 -12.97
C LEU A 81 -4.39 5.65 -14.49
N LYS A 82 -5.54 6.00 -15.07
CA LYS A 82 -5.61 6.39 -16.48
C LYS A 82 -5.01 7.80 -16.64
N ASN A 83 -4.56 8.12 -17.83
CA ASN A 83 -4.05 9.46 -18.18
C ASN A 83 -5.09 10.19 -19.04
N GLY A 84 -5.01 11.52 -19.05
CA GLY A 84 -5.83 12.39 -19.90
C GLY A 84 -7.18 12.79 -19.27
N PRO A 85 -7.89 13.75 -19.91
CA PRO A 85 -9.16 14.30 -19.39
C PRO A 85 -10.37 13.40 -19.67
N HIS A 86 -10.26 12.43 -20.59
CA HIS A 86 -11.37 11.59 -21.05
C HIS A 86 -11.75 10.44 -20.11
N TRP A 87 -11.41 10.53 -18.82
CA TRP A 87 -11.85 9.57 -17.83
C TRP A 87 -12.16 10.25 -16.49
N SER A 88 -13.24 9.82 -15.85
CA SER A 88 -13.61 10.29 -14.51
C SER A 88 -13.05 9.35 -13.44
N PRO A 89 -12.17 9.81 -12.54
CA PRO A 89 -11.75 9.00 -11.40
C PRO A 89 -12.93 8.74 -10.47
N ARG A 90 -13.08 7.48 -10.04
CA ARG A 90 -13.91 7.15 -8.90
C ARG A 90 -13.04 7.28 -7.65
N LEU A 91 -13.33 8.29 -6.85
CA LEU A 91 -12.70 8.56 -5.57
C LEU A 91 -13.66 8.13 -4.48
N ALA A 92 -13.12 7.59 -3.39
CA ALA A 92 -13.93 7.26 -2.24
C ALA A 92 -13.28 7.87 -1.01
N VAL A 93 -14.01 8.80 -0.39
CA VAL A 93 -13.53 9.62 0.71
C VAL A 93 -14.09 9.02 2.00
N PHE A 94 -13.19 8.70 2.93
CA PHE A 94 -13.56 8.15 4.24
C PHE A 94 -12.82 8.92 5.33
N GLY A 95 -13.56 9.32 6.36
CA GLY A 95 -13.02 9.80 7.63
C GLY A 95 -13.10 8.72 8.70
N ASP A 96 -12.40 8.94 9.81
CA ASP A 96 -12.54 8.17 11.06
C ASP A 96 -12.41 6.65 10.90
N LEU A 97 -11.31 6.21 10.26
CA LEU A 97 -10.92 4.79 10.17
C LEU A 97 -10.30 4.25 11.47
N GLY A 98 -10.51 4.94 12.60
CA GLY A 98 -9.94 4.58 13.90
C GLY A 98 -10.17 3.11 14.26
N ALA A 99 -9.24 2.53 15.01
CA ALA A 99 -9.32 1.12 15.41
C ALA A 99 -10.50 0.86 16.36
N ASP A 100 -10.88 1.86 17.15
CA ASP A 100 -11.99 1.82 18.09
C ASP A 100 -13.30 2.23 17.40
N ASN A 101 -14.26 1.29 17.37
CA ASN A 101 -15.56 1.44 16.70
C ASN A 101 -15.51 1.86 15.21
N PRO A 102 -14.84 1.08 14.33
CA PRO A 102 -14.65 1.47 12.94
C PRO A 102 -15.95 1.34 12.15
N LYS A 103 -16.80 2.37 12.15
CA LYS A 103 -18.05 2.39 11.37
C LYS A 103 -17.81 2.43 9.86
N ALA A 104 -16.70 3.04 9.45
CA ALA A 104 -16.32 3.18 8.05
C ALA A 104 -15.64 1.92 7.45
N PHE A 105 -14.92 1.13 8.25
CA PHE A 105 -14.09 0.02 7.75
C PHE A 105 -14.90 -1.16 7.16
N PRO A 106 -16.00 -1.64 7.77
CA PRO A 106 -16.82 -2.70 7.20
C PRO A 106 -17.46 -2.31 5.86
N ARG A 107 -17.90 -1.04 5.74
CA ARG A 107 -18.47 -0.48 4.50
C ARG A 107 -17.40 -0.38 3.42
N LEU A 108 -16.24 0.21 3.77
CA LEU A 108 -15.05 0.28 2.93
C LEU A 108 -14.65 -1.09 2.37
N ARG A 109 -14.56 -2.11 3.23
CA ARG A 109 -14.19 -3.48 2.83
C ARG A 109 -15.21 -4.06 1.84
N ARG A 110 -16.50 -3.91 2.10
CA ARG A 110 -17.59 -4.39 1.22
C ARG A 110 -17.53 -3.73 -0.15
N ASP A 111 -17.32 -2.41 -0.21
CA ASP A 111 -17.35 -1.66 -1.45
C ASP A 111 -16.11 -1.95 -2.32
N THR A 112 -14.95 -2.09 -1.68
CA THR A 112 -13.71 -2.51 -2.37
C THR A 112 -13.86 -3.93 -2.96
N GLN A 113 -14.52 -4.85 -2.24
CA GLN A 113 -14.79 -6.21 -2.71
C GLN A 113 -15.78 -6.26 -3.87
N LYS A 114 -16.74 -5.33 -3.93
CA LYS A 114 -17.69 -5.18 -5.06
C LYS A 114 -17.10 -4.48 -6.29
N GLY A 115 -15.79 -4.22 -6.30
CA GLY A 115 -15.11 -3.61 -7.43
C GLY A 115 -15.25 -2.08 -7.50
N MET A 116 -15.71 -1.41 -6.43
CA MET A 116 -15.51 0.04 -6.34
C MET A 116 -14.01 0.32 -6.35
N ARG A 117 -13.62 1.25 -7.20
CA ARG A 117 -12.25 1.74 -7.29
C ARG A 117 -12.10 2.83 -6.25
N LEU A 118 -11.25 2.58 -5.27
CA LEU A 118 -11.02 3.47 -4.16
C LEU A 118 -9.60 4.03 -4.22
N ARG A 119 -9.51 5.35 -4.33
CA ARG A 119 -8.36 6.09 -3.82
C ARG A 119 -8.83 6.67 -2.49
N LEU A 120 -8.13 6.32 -1.41
CA LEU A 120 -8.44 6.82 -0.09
C LEU A 120 -7.78 8.21 0.09
N GLN A 121 -8.53 9.17 0.65
CA GLN A 121 -8.02 10.44 1.16
C GLN A 121 -8.43 10.60 2.65
N HIS A 122 -7.56 11.15 3.48
CA HIS A 122 -7.77 11.39 4.90
C HIS A 122 -7.78 12.91 5.16
N GLY A 123 -8.90 13.44 5.67
CA GLY A 123 -9.04 14.84 6.09
C GLY A 123 -8.72 14.98 7.57
N SER A 124 -7.77 15.84 7.91
CA SER A 124 -7.29 16.06 9.28
C SER A 124 -8.13 17.11 10.02
N GLY A 125 -9.00 16.67 10.92
CA GLY A 125 -9.34 17.39 12.15
C GLY A 125 -8.50 16.81 13.29
N GLN A 126 -7.90 17.67 14.09
CA GLN A 126 -6.81 17.38 15.04
C GLN A 126 -7.02 16.11 15.90
N CYS A 127 -6.22 15.07 15.64
CA CYS A 127 -5.50 14.27 16.64
C CYS A 127 -4.57 13.24 15.94
N SER A 128 -3.27 13.36 16.22
CA SER A 128 -2.15 12.43 15.92
C SER A 128 -2.08 11.81 14.50
N CYS A 129 -1.16 12.35 13.70
CA CYS A 129 -0.87 11.98 12.33
C CYS A 129 -0.47 10.50 12.11
N ARG A 130 -1.05 9.84 11.09
CA ARG A 130 -0.27 9.25 9.96
C ARG A 130 -1.18 8.78 8.81
N GLY A 131 -0.85 9.29 7.63
CA GLY A 131 -1.64 9.21 6.40
C GLY A 131 -1.78 7.83 5.77
N GLN A 132 -2.77 7.74 4.88
CA GLN A 132 -3.15 6.56 4.12
C GLN A 132 -2.02 6.08 3.21
N VAL A 133 -1.43 5.00 3.67
CA VAL A 133 -0.59 4.07 2.94
C VAL A 133 -1.47 2.85 2.69
N HIS A 134 -1.50 2.30 1.47
CA HIS A 134 -1.92 0.91 1.28
C HIS A 134 -0.89 0.03 2.00
N ALA A 135 -1.05 -0.12 3.31
CA ALA A 135 -0.20 -0.93 4.15
C ALA A 135 -0.49 -2.39 3.83
N ALA A 136 0.50 -3.10 3.29
CA ALA A 136 0.55 -4.54 3.45
C ALA A 136 0.79 -4.82 4.94
N HIS A 137 -0.30 -4.85 5.73
CA HIS A 137 -0.22 -5.23 7.14
C HIS A 137 0.20 -6.70 7.21
N ARG A 138 1.41 -6.91 7.76
CA ARG A 138 2.13 -8.18 7.95
C ARG A 138 2.70 -8.80 6.67
N ALA A 139 4.00 -8.60 6.45
CA ALA A 139 4.75 -9.28 5.39
C ALA A 139 5.85 -10.24 5.88
N CYS A 140 6.29 -10.18 7.14
CA CYS A 140 7.31 -11.11 7.64
C CYS A 140 7.02 -11.44 9.10
N GLY A 141 6.70 -12.71 9.35
CA GLY A 141 6.95 -13.38 10.63
C GLY A 141 8.31 -14.05 10.56
#